data_AF-A0A527VU85-F1
#
_entry.id   AF-A0A527VU85-F1
#
_cell.length_a   1.000
_cell.length_b   1.000
_cell.length_c   1.000
_cell.angle_alpha   90.00
_cell.angle_beta   90.00
_cell.angle_gamma   90.00
#
_symmetry.space_group_name_H-M   'P 1'
#
loop_
_entity.id
_entity.type
_entity.pdbx_description
1 polymer ?
#
loop_
_entity_poly.entity_id
_entity_poly.type
_entity_poly.pdbx_seq_one_letter_code
_entity_poly.pdbx_strand_id
1 'polypeptide(L)' 'EELGIETEIPCLAPLTFASHSYDDFHLLMPLYVCRRFRGIAQPREGQGLKWVRPRQMRDYPMPPADAPLIQFLIDLL' A
#
# COMPACT_ATOMS: atom_id res chain seq x y z
N GLU A 1 8.51 1.87 -12.18
CA GLU A 1 9.57 1.08 -11.51
C GLU A 1 8.96 0.28 -10.36
N GLU A 2 9.76 -0.41 -9.55
CA GLU A 2 9.40 -1.48 -8.59
C GLU A 2 8.59 -2.67 -9.11
N LEU A 3 7.39 -2.45 -9.68
CA LEU A 3 6.41 -3.49 -10.01
C LEU A 3 6.20 -3.75 -11.51
N GLY A 4 6.71 -2.87 -12.38
CA GLY A 4 6.55 -3.05 -13.84
C GLY A 4 5.13 -2.86 -14.36
N ILE A 5 4.28 -2.15 -13.62
CA ILE A 5 2.92 -1.75 -14.03
C ILE A 5 2.88 -0.27 -14.42
N GLU A 6 1.89 0.10 -15.22
CA GLU A 6 1.59 1.48 -15.58
C GLU A 6 0.20 1.87 -15.08
N THR A 7 0.07 3.06 -14.51
CA THR A 7 -1.22 3.63 -14.07
C THR A 7 -1.28 5.09 -14.46
N GLU A 8 -2.47 5.68 -14.40
CA GLU A 8 -2.70 7.10 -14.63
C GLU A 8 -3.14 7.78 -13.32
N ILE A 9 -2.88 9.08 -13.18
CA ILE A 9 -3.26 9.86 -11.98
C ILE A 9 -4.75 9.73 -11.65
N PRO A 10 -5.70 9.78 -12.62
CA PRO A 10 -7.12 9.62 -12.33
C PRO A 10 -7.52 8.23 -11.78
N CYS A 11 -6.64 7.23 -11.92
CA CYS A 11 -6.87 5.88 -11.38
C CYS A 11 -6.44 5.74 -9.91
N LEU A 12 -5.83 6.78 -9.33
CA LEU A 12 -5.38 6.83 -7.94
C LEU A 12 -6.43 7.53 -7.07
N ALA A 13 -7.29 6.74 -6.42
CA ALA A 13 -8.26 7.28 -5.47
C ALA A 13 -7.59 7.44 -4.10
N PRO A 14 -7.55 8.65 -3.50
CA PRO A 14 -7.01 8.82 -2.16
C PRO A 14 -7.90 8.07 -1.14
N LEU A 15 -7.29 7.24 -0.29
CA LEU A 15 -8.02 6.50 0.75
C LEU A 15 -7.86 7.16 2.12
N THR A 16 -6.62 7.25 2.60
CA THR A 16 -6.27 7.80 3.91
C THR A 16 -4.77 8.12 3.94
N PHE A 17 -4.21 8.42 5.11
CA PHE A 17 -2.77 8.58 5.31
C PHE A 17 -2.33 7.96 6.63
N ALA A 18 -1.09 7.50 6.70
CA ALA A 18 -0.41 7.23 7.95
C ALA A 18 0.30 8.51 8.44
N SER A 19 0.19 8.77 9.75
CA SER A 19 0.89 9.85 10.44
C SER A 19 1.59 9.24 11.65
N HIS A 20 2.92 9.21 11.63
CA HIS A 20 3.71 8.53 12.64
C HIS A 20 4.96 9.34 13.00
N SER A 21 5.15 9.61 14.28
CA SER A 21 6.35 10.29 14.77
C SER A 21 7.44 9.27 15.05
N TYR A 22 8.53 9.32 14.28
CA TYR A 22 9.79 8.67 14.62
C TYR A 22 10.66 9.64 15.42
N ASP A 23 11.77 9.14 15.99
CA ASP A 23 12.65 9.94 16.85
C ASP A 23 13.24 11.16 16.12
N ASP A 24 13.60 11.00 14.85
CA ASP A 24 14.28 12.05 14.07
C ASP A 24 13.36 12.80 13.08
N PHE A 25 12.17 12.26 12.79
CA PHE A 25 11.27 12.84 11.79
C PHE A 25 9.81 12.43 11.99
N HIS A 26 8.90 13.22 11.42
CA HIS A 26 7.48 12.88 11.35
C HIS A 26 7.12 12.34 9.97
N LEU A 27 6.73 11.06 9.91
CA LEU A 27 6.26 10.42 8.68
C LEU A 27 4.82 10.84 8.40
N LEU A 28 4.58 11.39 7.20
CA LEU A 28 3.25 11.55 6.62
C LEU A 28 3.20 10.80 5.29
N MET A 29 2.41 9.73 5.22
CA MET A 29 2.38 8.83 4.08
C MET A 29 0.95 8.67 3.54
N PRO A 30 0.60 9.34 2.43
CA PRO A 30 -0.68 9.16 1.76
C PRO A 30 -0.81 7.75 1.14
N LEU A 31 -1.98 7.13 1.34
CA LEU A 31 -2.34 5.83 0.77
C LEU A 31 -3.39 6.02 -0.32
N TYR A 32 -3.10 5.48 -1.52
CA TYR A 32 -4.00 5.49 -2.67
C TYR A 32 -4.46 4.08 -3.01
N VAL A 33 -5.69 4.00 -3.51
CA VAL A 33 -6.28 2.77 -4.06
C VAL A 33 -6.25 2.86 -5.56
N CYS A 34 -5.58 1.91 -6.21
CA CYS A 34 -5.54 1.77 -7.66
C CYS A 34 -6.21 0.46 -8.07
N ARG A 35 -7.33 0.56 -8.82
CA ARG A 35 -8.07 -0.60 -9.36
C ARG A 35 -7.86 -0.80 -10.85
N ARG A 36 -7.20 0.14 -11.53
CA ARG A 36 -6.96 0.13 -12.98
C ARG A 36 -5.51 0.47 -13.26
N PHE A 37 -4.79 -0.52 -13.77
CA PHE A 37 -3.41 -0.39 -14.21
C PHE A 37 -3.18 -1.34 -15.40
N ARG A 38 -2.12 -1.11 -16.17
CA ARG A 38 -1.68 -1.96 -17.28
C ARG A 38 -0.45 -2.76 -16.88
N GLY A 39 -0.34 -3.97 -17.41
CA GLY A 39 0.73 -4.91 -17.10
C GLY A 39 0.38 -5.86 -15.94
N ILE A 40 1.32 -6.76 -15.65
CA ILE A 40 1.22 -7.71 -14.53
C ILE A 40 2.32 -7.33 -13.54
N ALA A 41 1.96 -7.16 -12.27
CA ALA A 41 2.91 -6.80 -11.23
C ALA A 41 4.00 -7.88 -11.07
N GLN A 42 5.26 -7.45 -11.14
CA GLN A 42 6.47 -8.28 -11.05
C GLN A 42 7.50 -7.58 -10.16
N PRO A 43 8.22 -8.31 -9.30
CA PRO A 43 9.26 -7.70 -8.46
C PRO A 43 10.50 -7.34 -9.29
N ARG A 44 10.73 -6.06 -9.54
CA ARG A 44 11.86 -5.57 -10.36
C ARG A 44 13.08 -5.12 -9.55
N GLU A 45 12.98 -5.10 -8.23
CA GLU A 45 14.01 -4.57 -7.32
C GLU A 45 14.40 -5.58 -6.22
N GLY A 46 14.17 -6.88 -6.48
CA GLY A 46 14.53 -7.95 -5.55
C GLY A 46 13.56 -8.13 -4.37
N GLN A 47 12.43 -7.42 -4.37
CA GLN A 47 11.40 -7.54 -3.35
C GLN A 47 10.53 -8.80 -3.53
N GLY A 48 9.97 -9.32 -2.43
CA GLY A 48 8.93 -10.35 -2.50
C GLY A 48 7.57 -9.72 -2.83
N LEU A 49 6.78 -10.35 -3.70
CA LEU A 49 5.42 -9.91 -4.02
C LEU A 49 4.40 -11.00 -3.67
N LYS A 50 3.30 -10.60 -3.00
CA LYS A 50 2.19 -11.51 -2.71
C LYS A 50 0.85 -10.78 -2.77
N TRP A 51 -0.10 -11.36 -3.50
CA TRP A 51 -1.49 -10.93 -3.49
C TRP A 51 -2.21 -11.57 -2.30
N VAL A 52 -2.81 -10.74 -1.45
CA VAL A 52 -3.40 -11.15 -0.16
C VAL A 52 -4.84 -10.67 -0.09
N ARG A 53 -5.75 -11.51 0.42
CA ARG A 53 -7.14 -11.08 0.68
C ARG A 53 -7.16 -10.09 1.86
N PRO A 54 -8.07 -9.10 1.89
CA PRO A 54 -8.05 -8.04 2.90
C PRO A 54 -7.96 -8.55 4.34
N ARG A 55 -8.80 -9.54 4.70
CA ARG A 55 -8.81 -10.12 6.05
C ARG A 55 -7.51 -10.84 6.45
N GLN A 56 -6.72 -11.29 5.48
CA GLN A 56 -5.44 -11.96 5.71
C GLN A 56 -4.27 -10.97 5.83
N MET A 57 -4.47 -9.67 5.56
CA MET A 57 -3.39 -8.67 5.69
C MET A 57 -2.82 -8.61 7.11
N ARG A 58 -3.63 -8.93 8.13
CA ARG A 58 -3.21 -8.99 9.53
C ARG A 58 -2.19 -10.10 9.84
N ASP A 59 -2.05 -11.07 8.94
CA ASP A 59 -1.11 -12.19 9.10
C ASP A 59 0.32 -11.81 8.65
N TYR A 60 0.51 -10.61 8.09
CA TYR A 60 1.79 -10.13 7.59
C TYR A 60 2.37 -9.07 8.52
N PRO A 61 3.66 -9.19 8.90
CA PRO A 61 4.31 -8.16 9.70
C PRO A 61 4.36 -6.86 8.89
N MET A 62 3.83 -5.79 9.48
CA MET A 62 3.83 -4.45 8.92
C MET A 62 4.61 -3.51 9.86
N PRO A 63 5.26 -2.46 9.33
CA PRO A 63 5.82 -1.42 10.18
C PRO A 63 4.73 -0.77 11.08
N PRO A 64 5.11 -0.21 12.25
CA PRO A 64 4.16 0.42 13.17
C PRO A 64 3.32 1.55 12.54
N ALA A 65 3.87 2.26 11.55
CA ALA A 65 3.17 3.31 10.83
C ALA A 65 2.05 2.77 9.91
N ASP A 66 2.22 1.57 9.37
CA ASP A 66 1.33 0.96 8.38
C ASP A 66 0.24 0.08 9.01
N ALA A 67 0.51 -0.51 10.18
CA ALA A 67 -0.44 -1.41 10.84
C ALA A 67 -1.86 -0.81 11.04
N PRO A 68 -2.03 0.49 11.39
CA PRO A 68 -3.35 1.11 11.47
C PRO A 68 -4.10 1.17 10.12
N LEU A 69 -3.38 1.18 8.99
CA LEU A 69 -3.97 1.28 7.65
C LEU A 69 -4.73 0.01 7.24
N ILE A 70 -4.40 -1.13 7.85
CA ILE A 70 -5.03 -2.43 7.54
C ILE A 70 -6.54 -2.37 7.73
N GLN A 71 -7.03 -1.70 8.78
CA GLN A 71 -8.47 -1.64 9.04
C GLN A 71 -9.21 -0.86 7.94
N PHE A 72 -8.66 0.27 7.50
CA PHE A 72 -9.21 1.05 6.38
C PHE A 72 -9.25 0.24 5.08
N LEU A 73 -8.22 -0.58 4.82
CA LEU A 73 -8.18 -1.46 3.65
C LEU A 73 -9.21 -2.59 3.74
N ILE A 74 -9.42 -3.18 4.91
CA ILE A 74 -10.44 -4.22 5.13
C ILE A 74 -11.86 -3.66 4.95
N ASP A 75 -12.13 -2.46 5.44
CA ASP A 75 -13.47 -1.87 5.34
C ASP A 75 -13.81 -1.45 3.90
N LEU A 76 -12.79 -1.16 3.08
CA LEU A 76 -12.96 -0.78 1.68
C LEU A 76 -13.15 -1.96 0.71
N LEU A 77 -12.51 -3.11 0.98
CA LEU A 77 -12.32 -4.22 0.03
C LEU A 77 -13.18 -5.45 0.34
#